data_AF-A0A3R9F2C6-F1
#
_entry.id   AF-A0A3R9F2C6-F1
#
_cell.length_a   1.000
_cell.length_b   1.000
_cell.length_c   1.000
_cell.angle_alpha   90.00
_cell.angle_beta   90.00
_cell.angle_gamma   90.00
#
_symmetry.space_group_name_H-M   'P 1'
#
loop_
_entity.id
_entity.type
_entity.pdbx_description
1 polymer ?
#
loop_
_entity_poly.entity_id
_entity_poly.type
_entity_poly.pdbx_seq_one_letter_code
_entity_poly.pdbx_strand_id
1 'polypeptide(L)'
;MQSKQVQLLLQQLETRYPAAFKRNYLLYSQIKTRGILDDQREIIPWVLAVMIFIPISLILKDFYLTHLENLDPLQSHSYAIISILLVLMWVLPFVIKQIKHSSNSLYQLQRHAPIKLAAVILLSGLNLMFLESSLLMWILFYFGVNFGFVRFYKENLFRDHSQSVEHHQLQQLRRVCFWAYKQTVKSRLQLRFSSHQSEDYQARKTQLGHEADLYVQLLKYEHAYCKQIKHIDLDSYIDEKL
;
A
#
# COMPACT_ATOMS: atom_id res chain seq x y z
N MET A 1 -1.08 21.33 20.00
CA MET A 1 -2.19 21.01 20.93
C MET A 1 -3.01 19.75 20.54
N GLN A 2 -2.97 19.25 19.30
CA GLN A 2 -3.81 18.12 18.84
C GLN A 2 -3.17 16.72 18.90
N SER A 3 -1.83 16.58 18.93
CA SER A 3 -1.16 15.27 19.08
C SER A 3 -1.55 14.54 20.37
N LYS A 4 -1.73 15.28 21.48
CA LYS A 4 -2.27 14.75 22.74
C LYS A 4 -3.70 14.19 22.60
N GLN A 5 -4.55 14.83 21.78
CA GLN A 5 -5.91 14.36 21.53
C GLN A 5 -5.91 13.07 20.71
N VAL A 6 -5.05 12.97 19.69
CA VAL A 6 -4.88 11.74 18.92
C VAL A 6 -4.32 10.62 19.79
N GLN A 7 -3.38 10.92 20.67
CA GLN A 7 -2.85 9.96 21.63
C GLN A 7 -3.93 9.43 22.59
N LEU A 8 -4.76 10.32 23.16
CA LEU A 8 -5.88 9.93 24.02
C LEU A 8 -6.90 9.08 23.27
N LEU A 9 -7.24 9.45 22.04
CA LEU A 9 -8.12 8.67 21.17
C LEU A 9 -7.56 7.27 20.92
N LEU A 10 -6.28 7.16 20.59
CA LEU A 10 -5.62 5.87 20.34
C LEU A 10 -5.59 5.00 21.61
N GLN A 11 -5.34 5.58 22.79
CA GLN A 11 -5.40 4.85 24.05
C GLN A 11 -6.81 4.31 24.34
N GLN A 12 -7.85 5.15 24.16
CA GLN A 12 -9.24 4.71 24.32
C GLN A 12 -9.61 3.59 23.35
N LEU A 13 -9.17 3.69 22.08
CA LEU A 13 -9.39 2.66 21.07
C LEU A 13 -8.61 1.39 21.37
N GLU A 14 -7.41 1.47 21.94
CA GLU A 14 -6.61 0.32 22.32
C GLU A 14 -7.26 -0.45 23.47
N THR A 15 -7.80 0.26 24.48
CA THR A 15 -8.57 -0.35 25.56
C THR A 15 -9.84 -1.02 25.05
N ARG A 16 -10.56 -0.37 24.13
CA ARG A 16 -11.85 -0.88 23.62
C ARG A 16 -11.71 -1.96 22.55
N TYR A 17 -10.67 -1.89 21.73
CA TYR A 17 -10.44 -2.75 20.57
C TYR A 17 -8.96 -3.18 20.44
N PRO A 18 -8.41 -3.97 21.39
CA PRO A 18 -7.00 -4.36 21.39
C PRO A 18 -6.61 -5.18 20.14
N ALA A 19 -7.56 -5.89 19.53
CA ALA A 19 -7.36 -6.64 18.30
C ALA A 19 -6.97 -5.75 17.11
N ALA A 20 -7.42 -4.49 17.08
CA ALA A 20 -7.09 -3.54 16.02
C ALA A 20 -5.59 -3.18 15.99
N PHE A 21 -4.93 -3.22 17.15
CA PHE A 21 -3.52 -2.86 17.32
C PHE A 21 -2.58 -4.06 17.34
N LYS A 22 -3.04 -5.25 17.78
CA LYS A 22 -2.17 -6.45 17.86
C LYS A 22 -2.24 -7.34 16.63
N ARG A 23 -3.40 -7.43 15.96
CA ARG A 23 -3.64 -8.44 14.91
C ARG A 23 -3.90 -7.85 13.52
N ASN A 24 -3.86 -6.52 13.36
CA ASN A 24 -4.06 -5.87 12.07
C ASN A 24 -2.75 -5.29 11.52
N TYR A 25 -2.35 -5.74 10.33
CA TYR A 25 -1.13 -5.29 9.67
C TYR A 25 -1.45 -4.53 8.39
N LEU A 26 -0.68 -3.48 8.12
CA LEU A 26 -0.69 -2.74 6.87
C LEU A 26 0.55 -3.10 6.08
N LEU A 27 0.36 -3.41 4.80
CA LEU A 27 1.44 -3.79 3.89
C LEU A 27 2.05 -2.58 3.17
N TYR A 28 1.87 -1.38 3.71
CA TYR A 28 2.28 -0.12 3.07
C TYR A 28 2.72 0.94 4.10
N SER A 29 3.42 1.96 3.60
CA SER A 29 3.85 3.20 4.25
C SER A 29 4.64 2.98 5.55
N GLN A 30 5.64 2.10 5.48
CA GLN A 30 6.53 1.86 6.62
C GLN A 30 7.63 2.92 6.74
N ILE A 31 8.06 3.50 5.62
CA ILE A 31 9.15 4.47 5.56
C ILE A 31 8.57 5.85 5.27
N LYS A 32 8.78 6.76 6.22
CA LYS A 32 8.29 8.14 6.17
C LYS A 32 9.47 9.09 6.01
N THR A 33 9.42 9.96 5.00
CA THR A 33 10.51 10.89 4.65
C THR A 33 10.04 12.35 4.66
N ARG A 34 10.94 13.24 5.06
CA ARG A 34 10.70 14.68 5.22
C ARG A 34 11.13 15.41 3.95
N GLY A 35 10.36 15.24 2.88
CA GLY A 35 10.60 15.93 1.59
C GLY A 35 10.60 15.02 0.37
N ILE A 36 11.09 15.56 -0.76
CA ILE A 36 11.08 14.90 -2.09
C ILE A 36 12.46 14.34 -2.48
N LEU A 37 13.55 14.93 -1.97
CA LEU A 37 14.88 14.77 -2.58
C LEU A 37 16.03 14.41 -1.63
N ASP A 38 15.85 14.34 -0.31
CA ASP A 38 17.02 14.35 0.58
C ASP A 38 16.89 13.50 1.84
N ASP A 39 16.46 12.25 1.69
CA ASP A 39 16.51 11.29 2.78
C ASP A 39 17.19 9.99 2.29
N GLN A 40 18.30 9.59 2.91
CA GLN A 40 18.92 8.26 2.70
C GLN A 40 17.91 7.11 2.84
N ARG A 41 16.81 7.37 3.56
CA ARG A 41 15.67 6.48 3.74
C ARG A 41 14.94 6.17 2.43
N GLU A 42 15.08 6.99 1.39
CA GLU A 42 14.51 6.74 0.07
C GLU A 42 15.18 5.56 -0.65
N ILE A 43 16.41 5.22 -0.27
CA ILE A 43 17.17 4.12 -0.86
C ILE A 43 16.75 2.78 -0.23
N ILE A 44 16.24 2.78 1.01
CA ILE A 44 15.90 1.55 1.74
C ILE A 44 14.90 0.65 0.99
N PRO A 45 13.76 1.15 0.45
CA PRO A 45 12.85 0.29 -0.30
C PRO A 45 13.47 -0.25 -1.59
N TRP A 46 14.40 0.49 -2.20
CA TRP A 46 15.14 0.05 -3.38
C TRP A 46 16.12 -1.08 -3.06
N VAL A 47 16.88 -0.96 -1.97
CA VAL A 47 17.78 -2.02 -1.50
C VAL A 47 16.99 -3.29 -1.20
N LEU A 48 15.85 -3.16 -0.49
CA LEU A 48 14.95 -4.29 -0.24
C LEU A 48 14.45 -4.92 -1.55
N ALA A 49 14.05 -4.10 -2.51
CA ALA A 49 13.57 -4.59 -3.80
C ALA A 49 14.66 -5.34 -4.57
N VAL A 50 15.88 -4.81 -4.60
CA VAL A 50 17.04 -5.46 -5.24
C VAL A 50 17.36 -6.79 -4.57
N MET A 51 17.40 -6.83 -3.23
CA MET A 51 17.69 -8.04 -2.45
C MET A 51 16.63 -9.14 -2.62
N ILE A 52 15.38 -8.77 -2.91
CA ILE A 52 14.29 -9.73 -3.09
C ILE A 52 14.19 -10.16 -4.56
N PHE A 53 14.02 -9.20 -5.47
CA PHE A 53 13.59 -9.51 -6.83
C PHE A 53 14.73 -9.91 -7.75
N ILE A 54 15.98 -9.47 -7.52
CA ILE A 54 17.11 -9.93 -8.36
C ILE A 54 17.35 -11.43 -8.14
N PRO A 55 17.54 -11.95 -6.91
CA PRO A 55 17.74 -13.39 -6.71
C PRO A 55 16.58 -14.22 -7.25
N ILE A 56 15.33 -13.79 -7.02
CA ILE A 56 14.14 -14.47 -7.56
C ILE A 56 14.16 -14.49 -9.09
N SER A 57 14.56 -13.39 -9.74
CA SER A 57 14.64 -13.33 -11.21
C SER A 57 15.68 -14.30 -11.78
N LEU A 58 16.80 -14.49 -11.07
CA LEU A 58 17.84 -15.44 -11.46
C LEU A 58 17.36 -16.88 -11.28
N ILE A 59 16.76 -17.19 -10.13
CA ILE A 59 16.19 -18.53 -9.86
C ILE A 59 15.09 -18.88 -10.89
N LEU A 60 14.20 -17.94 -11.20
CA LEU A 60 13.14 -18.14 -12.19
C LEU A 60 13.71 -18.31 -13.60
N LYS A 61 14.76 -17.57 -13.96
CA LYS A 61 15.45 -17.72 -15.25
C LYS A 61 16.01 -19.14 -15.38
N ASP A 62 16.72 -19.63 -14.37
CA ASP A 62 17.29 -20.98 -14.39
C ASP A 62 16.19 -22.04 -14.43
N PHE A 63 15.11 -21.84 -13.67
CA PHE A 63 13.91 -22.68 -13.73
C PHE A 63 13.33 -22.77 -15.14
N TYR A 64 13.13 -21.63 -15.83
CA TYR A 64 12.58 -21.63 -17.18
C TYR A 64 13.54 -22.22 -18.22
N LEU A 65 14.85 -21.97 -18.11
CA LEU A 65 15.85 -22.61 -18.99
C LEU A 65 15.85 -24.14 -18.87
N THR A 66 15.57 -24.65 -17.67
CA THR A 66 15.61 -26.09 -17.40
C THR A 66 14.32 -26.80 -17.82
N HIS A 67 13.17 -26.12 -17.75
CA HIS A 67 11.86 -26.75 -17.94
C HIS A 67 11.17 -26.42 -19.27
N LEU A 68 11.62 -25.40 -19.99
CA LEU A 68 11.11 -25.06 -21.32
C LEU A 68 12.18 -25.30 -22.37
N GLU A 69 11.87 -26.17 -23.32
CA GLU A 69 12.75 -26.46 -24.44
C GLU A 69 12.89 -25.25 -25.36
N ASN A 70 14.07 -25.09 -25.96
CA ASN A 70 14.39 -24.09 -26.98
C ASN A 70 14.25 -22.62 -26.55
N LEU A 71 14.38 -22.31 -25.26
CA LEU A 71 14.43 -20.92 -24.80
C LEU A 71 15.86 -20.35 -24.83
N ASP A 72 15.99 -19.20 -25.48
CA ASP A 72 17.21 -18.41 -25.36
C ASP A 72 17.35 -17.78 -23.96
N PRO A 73 18.59 -17.50 -23.51
CA PRO A 73 18.84 -16.88 -22.20
C PRO A 73 18.08 -15.56 -21.99
N LEU A 74 17.86 -14.79 -23.05
CA LEU A 74 17.13 -13.53 -23.02
C LEU A 74 15.62 -13.75 -22.86
N GLN A 75 15.06 -14.73 -23.56
CA GLN A 75 13.64 -15.07 -23.46
C GLN A 75 13.31 -15.62 -22.07
N SER A 76 14.15 -16.52 -21.54
CA SER A 76 14.00 -17.03 -20.17
C SER A 76 14.06 -15.91 -19.13
N HIS A 77 15.02 -14.98 -19.25
CA HIS A 77 15.10 -13.84 -18.34
C HIS A 77 13.87 -12.93 -18.44
N SER A 78 13.34 -12.75 -19.65
CA SER A 78 12.13 -12.00 -19.90
C SER A 78 10.90 -12.64 -19.26
N TYR A 79 10.75 -13.97 -19.35
CA TYR A 79 9.70 -14.70 -18.66
C TYR A 79 9.83 -14.59 -17.14
N ALA A 80 11.04 -14.67 -16.59
CA ALA A 80 11.29 -14.46 -15.17
C ALA A 80 10.81 -13.09 -14.69
N ILE A 81 11.17 -12.03 -15.42
CA ILE A 81 10.73 -10.65 -15.12
C ILE A 81 9.21 -10.54 -15.21
N ILE A 82 8.59 -11.00 -16.30
CA ILE A 82 7.14 -10.91 -16.49
C ILE A 82 6.39 -11.66 -15.37
N SER A 83 6.87 -12.84 -14.97
CA SER A 83 6.27 -13.62 -13.88
C SER A 83 6.32 -12.87 -12.55
N ILE A 84 7.44 -12.22 -12.22
CA ILE A 84 7.53 -11.36 -11.02
C ILE A 84 6.52 -10.21 -11.12
N LEU A 85 6.44 -9.54 -12.27
CA LEU A 85 5.51 -8.42 -12.46
C LEU A 85 4.04 -8.87 -12.36
N LEU A 86 3.70 -10.06 -12.85
CA LEU A 86 2.36 -10.63 -12.71
C LEU A 86 2.01 -10.95 -11.25
N VAL A 87 2.96 -11.47 -10.47
CA VAL A 87 2.77 -11.66 -9.01
C VAL A 87 2.56 -10.32 -8.32
N LEU A 88 3.36 -9.31 -8.64
CA LEU A 88 3.17 -7.96 -8.12
C LEU A 88 1.78 -7.42 -8.49
N MET A 89 1.36 -7.60 -9.74
CA MET A 89 0.04 -7.19 -10.23
C MET A 89 -1.11 -7.89 -9.50
N TRP A 90 -0.92 -9.12 -9.04
CA TRP A 90 -1.90 -9.83 -8.24
C TRP A 90 -1.99 -9.33 -6.80
N VAL A 91 -0.86 -9.00 -6.16
CA VAL A 91 -0.81 -8.47 -4.79
C VAL A 91 -1.29 -7.02 -4.71
N LEU A 92 -1.03 -6.24 -5.76
CA LEU A 92 -1.25 -4.79 -5.82
C LEU A 92 -2.67 -4.32 -5.44
N PRO A 93 -3.76 -4.90 -5.97
CA PRO A 93 -5.11 -4.45 -5.68
C PRO A 93 -5.47 -4.64 -4.20
N PHE A 94 -4.89 -5.66 -3.54
CA PHE A 94 -5.07 -5.86 -2.12
C PHE A 94 -4.47 -4.72 -1.32
N VAL A 95 -3.23 -4.33 -1.61
CA VAL A 95 -2.54 -3.20 -0.94
C VAL A 95 -3.28 -1.88 -1.20
N ILE A 96 -3.66 -1.60 -2.44
CA ILE A 96 -4.45 -0.40 -2.80
C ILE A 96 -5.79 -0.37 -2.06
N LYS A 97 -6.45 -1.52 -1.87
CA LYS A 97 -7.68 -1.61 -1.08
C LYS A 97 -7.43 -1.30 0.40
N GLN A 98 -6.29 -1.72 0.98
CA GLN A 98 -5.92 -1.32 2.33
C GLN A 98 -5.78 0.20 2.42
N ILE A 99 -5.02 0.80 1.50
CA ILE A 99 -4.76 2.24 1.45
C ILE A 99 -6.07 3.02 1.30
N LYS A 100 -6.94 2.62 0.36
CA LYS A 100 -8.26 3.26 0.13
C LYS A 100 -9.08 3.39 1.41
N HIS A 101 -9.00 2.40 2.28
CA HIS A 101 -9.79 2.33 3.51
C HIS A 101 -9.01 2.72 4.77
N SER A 102 -7.83 3.31 4.62
CA SER A 102 -7.03 3.77 5.77
C SER A 102 -6.35 5.11 5.58
N SER A 103 -6.02 5.52 4.36
CA SER A 103 -5.46 6.84 4.09
C SER A 103 -5.92 7.40 2.75
N ASN A 104 -6.62 8.55 2.81
CA ASN A 104 -7.13 9.19 1.60
C ASN A 104 -6.01 9.82 0.76
N SER A 105 -5.03 10.47 1.41
CA SER A 105 -3.91 11.13 0.73
C SER A 105 -3.05 10.17 -0.09
N LEU A 106 -2.67 9.03 0.50
CA LEU A 106 -1.90 7.99 -0.18
C LEU A 106 -2.70 7.31 -1.30
N TYR A 107 -4.01 7.14 -1.10
CA TYR A 107 -4.87 6.55 -2.13
C TYR A 107 -4.89 7.40 -3.39
N GLN A 108 -4.99 8.72 -3.28
CA GLN A 108 -4.97 9.61 -4.45
C GLN A 108 -3.66 9.50 -5.24
N LEU A 109 -2.52 9.38 -4.54
CA LEU A 109 -1.20 9.23 -5.15
C LEU A 109 -1.03 7.87 -5.87
N GLN A 110 -1.63 6.80 -5.34
CA GLN A 110 -1.33 5.42 -5.75
C GLN A 110 -2.47 4.69 -6.45
N ARG A 111 -3.67 5.26 -6.55
CA ARG A 111 -4.86 4.61 -7.18
C ARG A 111 -4.61 4.08 -8.60
N HIS A 112 -3.72 4.71 -9.34
CA HIS A 112 -3.40 4.36 -10.73
C HIS A 112 -2.20 3.42 -10.87
N ALA A 113 -1.60 2.95 -9.76
CA ALA A 113 -0.48 2.01 -9.81
C ALA A 113 -0.80 0.71 -10.56
N PRO A 114 -2.00 0.10 -10.44
CA PRO A 114 -2.34 -1.11 -11.21
C PRO A 114 -2.33 -0.89 -12.71
N ILE A 115 -2.84 0.25 -13.16
CA ILE A 115 -2.85 0.60 -14.59
C ILE A 115 -1.43 0.79 -15.11
N LYS A 116 -0.58 1.50 -14.33
CA LYS A 116 0.83 1.68 -14.67
C LYS A 116 1.59 0.36 -14.75
N LEU A 117 1.34 -0.55 -13.80
CA LEU A 117 1.96 -1.87 -13.81
C LEU A 117 1.47 -2.72 -14.98
N ALA A 118 0.17 -2.69 -15.31
CA ALA A 118 -0.37 -3.35 -16.50
C ALA A 118 0.33 -2.87 -17.78
N ALA A 119 0.49 -1.56 -17.93
CA ALA A 119 1.17 -0.97 -19.08
C ALA A 119 2.63 -1.46 -19.17
N VAL A 120 3.35 -1.50 -18.05
CA VAL A 120 4.72 -2.05 -18.01
C VAL A 120 4.75 -3.52 -18.41
N ILE A 121 3.83 -4.36 -17.92
CA ILE A 121 3.75 -5.78 -18.29
C ILE A 121 3.50 -5.96 -19.79
N LEU A 122 2.58 -5.18 -20.37
CA LEU A 122 2.31 -5.23 -21.80
C LEU A 122 3.53 -4.80 -22.62
N LEU A 123 4.22 -3.73 -22.21
CA LEU A 123 5.47 -3.31 -22.83
C LEU A 123 6.58 -4.36 -22.71
N SER A 124 6.66 -5.07 -21.57
CA SER A 124 7.59 -6.20 -21.39
C SER A 124 7.27 -7.34 -22.34
N GLY A 125 5.99 -7.68 -22.53
CA GLY A 125 5.56 -8.68 -23.51
C GLY A 125 5.89 -8.27 -24.96
N LEU A 126 5.68 -6.99 -25.31
CA LEU A 126 6.06 -6.47 -26.63
C LEU A 126 7.57 -6.48 -26.84
N ASN A 127 8.35 -6.12 -25.82
CA ASN A 127 9.81 -6.22 -25.89
C ASN A 127 10.24 -7.67 -26.12
N LEU A 128 9.62 -8.64 -25.44
CA LEU A 128 9.91 -10.05 -25.64
C LEU A 128 9.55 -10.54 -27.05
N MET A 129 8.44 -10.09 -27.62
CA MET A 129 7.96 -10.60 -28.91
C MET A 129 8.62 -9.94 -30.12
N PHE A 130 9.05 -8.68 -30.03
CA PHE A 130 9.47 -7.89 -31.19
C PHE A 130 10.87 -7.28 -31.09
N LEU A 131 11.24 -6.72 -29.94
CA LEU A 131 12.47 -5.91 -29.82
C LEU A 131 13.66 -6.72 -29.27
N GLU A 132 13.38 -7.74 -28.48
CA GLU A 132 14.33 -8.63 -27.81
C GLU A 132 15.46 -7.87 -27.10
N SER A 133 15.16 -6.69 -26.55
CA SER A 133 16.16 -5.84 -25.92
C SER A 133 16.31 -6.14 -24.42
N SER A 134 17.49 -6.63 -24.03
CA SER A 134 17.83 -6.88 -22.62
C SER A 134 17.79 -5.59 -21.78
N LEU A 135 18.35 -4.50 -22.32
CA LEU A 135 18.37 -3.21 -21.64
C LEU A 135 16.97 -2.67 -21.41
N LEU A 136 16.09 -2.74 -22.41
CA LEU A 136 14.70 -2.30 -22.26
C LEU A 136 13.98 -3.15 -21.20
N MET A 137 14.27 -4.46 -21.15
CA MET A 137 13.66 -5.34 -20.16
C MET A 137 14.04 -4.97 -18.72
N TRP A 138 15.31 -4.62 -18.47
CA TRP A 138 15.76 -4.13 -17.16
C TRP A 138 15.11 -2.79 -16.77
N ILE A 139 14.95 -1.88 -17.73
CA ILE A 139 14.26 -0.60 -17.49
C ILE A 139 12.79 -0.83 -17.14
N LEU A 140 12.11 -1.70 -17.87
CA LEU A 140 10.72 -2.06 -17.59
C LEU A 140 10.58 -2.76 -16.24
N PHE A 141 11.53 -3.65 -15.90
CA PHE A 141 11.56 -4.29 -14.59
C PHE A 141 11.72 -3.27 -13.46
N TYR A 142 12.63 -2.29 -13.61
CA TYR A 142 12.78 -1.19 -12.67
C TYR A 142 11.44 -0.44 -12.46
N PHE A 143 10.74 -0.07 -13.54
CA PHE A 143 9.45 0.61 -13.42
C PHE A 143 8.38 -0.27 -12.78
N GLY A 144 8.33 -1.55 -13.16
CA GLY A 144 7.38 -2.51 -12.61
C GLY A 144 7.56 -2.72 -11.11
N VAL A 145 8.79 -2.89 -10.65
CA VAL A 145 9.14 -2.97 -9.22
C VAL A 145 8.87 -1.65 -8.50
N ASN A 146 9.12 -0.50 -9.15
CA ASN A 146 8.82 0.81 -8.57
C ASN A 146 7.32 0.99 -8.30
N PHE A 147 6.47 0.68 -9.29
CA PHE A 147 5.02 0.80 -9.18
C PHE A 147 4.38 -0.31 -8.35
N GLY A 148 4.95 -1.52 -8.36
CA GLY A 148 4.41 -2.71 -7.70
C GLY A 148 4.91 -2.91 -6.26
N PHE A 149 6.02 -2.29 -5.86
CA PHE A 149 6.64 -2.52 -4.55
C PHE A 149 7.14 -1.24 -3.89
N VAL A 150 8.15 -0.58 -4.47
CA VAL A 150 8.92 0.52 -3.81
C VAL A 150 8.02 1.65 -3.34
N ARG A 151 7.10 2.13 -4.20
CA ARG A 151 6.20 3.23 -3.87
C ARG A 151 5.28 2.92 -2.70
N PHE A 152 4.94 1.66 -2.43
CA PHE A 152 4.07 1.33 -1.28
C PHE A 152 4.76 1.51 0.04
N TYR A 153 6.06 1.27 0.13
CA TYR A 153 6.79 1.40 1.38
C TYR A 153 7.15 2.85 1.70
N LYS A 154 7.10 3.74 0.70
CA LYS A 154 7.53 5.13 0.79
C LYS A 154 6.35 6.09 0.92
N GLU A 155 6.38 6.94 1.94
CA GLU A 155 5.51 8.10 2.06
C GLU A 155 6.35 9.38 2.30
N ASN A 156 6.20 10.35 1.40
CA ASN A 156 6.98 11.60 1.37
C ASN A 156 6.16 12.80 1.85
N LEU A 157 6.79 13.98 1.86
CA LEU A 157 6.16 15.29 2.14
C LEU A 157 5.71 15.47 3.60
N PHE A 158 6.33 14.78 4.55
CA PHE A 158 6.16 15.14 5.96
C PHE A 158 6.83 16.47 6.25
N ARG A 159 6.18 17.32 7.06
CA ARG A 159 6.71 18.64 7.43
C ARG A 159 7.99 18.51 8.27
N ASP A 160 8.88 19.49 8.20
CA ASP A 160 10.19 19.41 8.87
C ASP A 160 10.07 19.33 10.40
N HIS A 161 9.03 19.94 10.98
CA HIS A 161 8.74 19.89 12.42
C HIS A 161 8.00 18.62 12.89
N SER A 162 7.63 17.72 11.97
CA SER A 162 6.89 16.50 12.34
C SER A 162 7.75 15.53 13.14
N GLN A 163 7.25 15.05 14.27
CA GLN A 163 8.00 14.18 15.18
C GLN A 163 7.80 12.69 14.85
N SER A 164 8.78 11.85 15.21
CA SER A 164 8.70 10.39 15.06
C SER A 164 7.50 9.78 15.79
N VAL A 165 7.08 10.38 16.89
CA VAL A 165 5.88 9.99 17.65
C VAL A 165 4.62 10.22 16.80
N GLU A 166 4.53 11.33 16.08
CA GLU A 166 3.37 11.67 15.25
C GLU A 166 3.26 10.73 14.05
N HIS A 167 4.40 10.38 13.45
CA HIS A 167 4.51 9.35 12.42
C HIS A 167 4.02 7.97 12.91
N HIS A 168 4.37 7.59 14.14
CA HIS A 168 3.90 6.34 14.73
C HIS A 168 2.39 6.40 14.99
N GLN A 169 1.90 7.48 15.58
CA GLN A 169 0.46 7.70 15.84
C GLN A 169 -0.37 7.63 14.56
N LEU A 170 0.10 8.25 13.47
CA LEU A 170 -0.56 8.17 12.16
C LEU A 170 -0.66 6.72 11.67
N GLN A 171 0.42 5.93 11.83
CA GLN A 171 0.41 4.53 11.42
C GLN A 171 -0.59 3.71 12.23
N GLN A 172 -0.63 3.91 13.55
CA GLN A 172 -1.60 3.23 14.41
C GLN A 172 -3.04 3.62 14.05
N LEU A 173 -3.30 4.91 13.81
CA LEU A 173 -4.61 5.39 13.38
C LEU A 173 -5.06 4.73 12.07
N ARG A 174 -4.18 4.64 11.06
CA ARG A 174 -4.45 3.94 9.80
C ARG A 174 -4.73 2.45 10.00
N ARG A 175 -4.02 1.79 10.92
CA ARG A 175 -4.27 0.37 11.28
C ARG A 175 -5.67 0.22 11.87
N VAL A 176 -6.08 1.10 12.77
CA VAL A 176 -7.43 1.04 13.35
C VAL A 176 -8.50 1.35 12.32
N CYS A 177 -8.29 2.34 11.43
CA CYS A 177 -9.20 2.64 10.33
C CYS A 177 -9.45 1.40 9.45
N PHE A 178 -8.38 0.72 9.03
CA PHE A 178 -8.51 -0.48 8.21
C PHE A 178 -9.18 -1.64 8.95
N TRP A 179 -8.93 -1.77 10.26
CA TRP A 179 -9.60 -2.77 11.08
C TRP A 179 -11.11 -2.50 11.19
N ALA A 180 -11.50 -1.26 11.43
CA ALA A 180 -12.91 -0.85 11.48
C ALA A 180 -13.62 -1.17 10.15
N TYR A 181 -12.98 -0.87 9.01
CA TYR A 181 -13.47 -1.26 7.70
C TYR A 181 -13.65 -2.78 7.54
N LYS A 182 -12.64 -3.58 7.92
CA LYS A 182 -12.73 -5.06 7.87
C LYS A 182 -13.92 -5.56 8.68
N GLN A 183 -14.13 -4.98 9.84
CA GLN A 183 -15.22 -5.37 10.73
C GLN A 183 -16.58 -4.99 10.13
N THR A 184 -16.72 -3.81 9.55
CA THR A 184 -17.92 -3.43 8.78
C THR A 184 -18.18 -4.41 7.63
N VAL A 185 -17.16 -4.79 6.85
CA VAL A 185 -17.31 -5.75 5.74
C VAL A 185 -17.73 -7.12 6.25
N LYS A 186 -17.13 -7.60 7.35
CA LYS A 186 -17.50 -8.86 7.99
C LYS A 186 -18.96 -8.85 8.42
N SER A 187 -19.41 -7.79 9.08
CA SER A 187 -20.80 -7.63 9.52
C SER A 187 -21.77 -7.55 8.34
N ARG A 188 -21.42 -6.85 7.24
CA ARG A 188 -22.23 -6.85 6.00
C ARG A 188 -22.34 -8.23 5.39
N LEU A 189 -21.25 -8.98 5.35
CA LEU A 189 -21.21 -10.31 4.78
C LEU A 189 -22.07 -11.27 5.61
N GLN A 190 -21.97 -11.20 6.95
CA GLN A 190 -22.84 -11.97 7.85
C GLN A 190 -24.32 -11.63 7.67
N LEU A 191 -24.67 -10.34 7.51
CA LEU A 191 -26.04 -9.92 7.24
C LEU A 191 -26.59 -10.46 5.92
N ARG A 192 -25.75 -10.56 4.87
CA ARG A 192 -26.17 -11.16 3.59
C ARG A 192 -26.51 -12.64 3.69
N PHE A 193 -25.91 -13.35 4.65
CA PHE A 193 -26.14 -14.77 4.89
C PHE A 193 -27.13 -15.05 6.04
N SER A 194 -27.67 -14.01 6.69
CA SER A 194 -28.63 -14.16 7.78
C SER A 194 -30.06 -13.99 7.27
N SER A 195 -31.00 -14.76 7.81
CA SER A 195 -32.43 -14.58 7.50
C SER A 195 -32.92 -13.23 8.00
N HIS A 196 -33.68 -12.51 7.18
CA HIS A 196 -34.21 -11.18 7.48
C HIS A 196 -35.21 -11.13 8.65
N GLN A 197 -35.72 -12.29 9.09
CA GLN A 197 -36.78 -12.39 10.09
C GLN A 197 -36.27 -12.72 11.50
N SER A 198 -34.97 -12.95 11.71
CA SER A 198 -34.44 -13.24 13.04
C SER A 198 -34.16 -11.98 13.85
N GLU A 199 -34.33 -12.03 15.17
CA GLU A 199 -33.91 -10.95 16.08
C GLU A 199 -32.41 -10.65 15.95
N ASP A 200 -31.61 -11.69 15.68
CA ASP A 200 -30.18 -11.58 15.36
C ASP A 200 -29.90 -10.67 14.15
N TYR A 201 -30.79 -10.62 13.16
CA TYR A 201 -30.63 -9.75 12.01
C TYR A 201 -30.70 -8.27 12.40
N GLN A 202 -31.66 -7.91 13.27
CA GLN A 202 -31.81 -6.53 13.74
C GLN A 202 -30.64 -6.12 14.64
N ALA A 203 -30.22 -7.00 15.55
CA ALA A 203 -29.03 -6.76 16.39
C ALA A 203 -27.77 -6.55 15.54
N ARG A 204 -27.53 -7.38 14.52
CA ARG A 204 -26.39 -7.24 13.59
C ARG A 204 -26.48 -6.00 12.72
N LYS A 205 -27.69 -5.57 12.34
CA LYS A 205 -27.89 -4.32 11.58
C LYS A 205 -27.52 -3.09 12.40
N THR A 206 -27.90 -3.07 13.68
CA THR A 206 -27.49 -1.99 14.62
C THR A 206 -25.98 -2.00 14.84
N GLN A 207 -25.37 -3.18 15.02
CA GLN A 207 -23.92 -3.32 15.14
C GLN A 207 -23.19 -2.82 13.88
N LEU A 208 -23.70 -3.15 12.69
CA LEU A 208 -23.17 -2.64 11.42
C LEU A 208 -23.18 -1.11 11.39
N GLY A 209 -24.26 -0.48 11.82
CA GLY A 209 -24.39 0.98 11.89
C GLY A 209 -23.28 1.58 12.76
N HIS A 210 -23.10 1.06 13.97
CA HIS A 210 -22.06 1.53 14.89
C HIS A 210 -20.65 1.36 14.32
N GLU A 211 -20.35 0.22 13.68
CA GLU A 211 -19.05 -0.04 13.06
C GLU A 211 -18.79 0.85 11.84
N ALA A 212 -19.83 1.11 11.02
CA ALA A 212 -19.74 2.00 9.88
C ALA A 212 -19.51 3.46 10.30
N ASP A 213 -20.22 3.92 11.32
CA ASP A 213 -20.05 5.26 11.88
C ASP A 213 -18.65 5.43 12.47
N LEU A 214 -18.17 4.45 13.23
CA LEU A 214 -16.81 4.42 13.76
C LEU A 214 -15.79 4.52 12.61
N TYR A 215 -15.95 3.73 11.54
CA TYR A 215 -15.08 3.78 10.37
C TYR A 215 -15.04 5.17 9.72
N VAL A 216 -16.21 5.80 9.51
CA VAL A 216 -16.31 7.14 8.90
C VAL A 216 -15.64 8.19 9.79
N GLN A 217 -15.88 8.14 11.10
CA GLN A 217 -15.26 9.06 12.05
C GLN A 217 -13.74 8.92 12.05
N LEU A 218 -13.22 7.69 12.15
CA LEU A 218 -11.78 7.42 12.14
C LEU A 218 -11.11 7.91 10.85
N LEU A 219 -11.75 7.70 9.70
CA LEU A 219 -11.21 8.17 8.42
C LEU A 219 -11.17 9.71 8.32
N LYS A 220 -12.19 10.40 8.86
CA LYS A 220 -12.19 11.87 8.96
C LYS A 220 -11.05 12.35 9.87
N TYR A 221 -10.85 11.70 11.01
CA TYR A 221 -9.75 12.02 11.92
C TYR A 221 -8.38 11.76 11.28
N GLU A 222 -8.20 10.64 10.56
CA GLU A 222 -6.95 10.37 9.83
C GLU A 222 -6.65 11.46 8.81
N HIS A 223 -7.67 11.86 8.04
CA HIS A 223 -7.49 12.88 7.03
C HIS A 223 -7.13 14.24 7.64
N ALA A 224 -7.81 14.64 8.71
CA ALA A 224 -7.52 15.89 9.42
C ALA A 224 -6.11 15.88 10.03
N TYR A 225 -5.72 14.77 10.65
CA TYR A 225 -4.39 14.62 11.25
C TYR A 225 -3.28 14.58 10.19
N CYS A 226 -3.49 13.89 9.07
CA CYS A 226 -2.54 13.83 7.97
C CYS A 226 -2.23 15.23 7.40
N LYS A 227 -3.25 16.09 7.21
CA LYS A 227 -3.07 17.47 6.74
C LYS A 227 -2.20 18.35 7.65
N GLN A 228 -2.07 17.99 8.93
CA GLN A 228 -1.28 18.76 9.89
C GLN A 228 0.20 18.42 9.81
N ILE A 229 0.50 17.13 9.65
CA ILE A 229 1.86 16.59 9.71
C ILE A 229 2.51 16.43 8.33
N LYS A 230 1.71 16.56 7.26
CA LYS A 230 2.12 16.32 5.88
C LYS A 230 1.61 17.42 4.95
N HIS A 231 2.43 17.85 4.00
CA HIS A 231 1.98 18.70 2.91
C HIS A 231 1.06 17.89 2.00
N ILE A 232 -0.05 18.49 1.61
CA ILE A 232 -1.07 17.83 0.79
C ILE A 232 -0.56 17.72 -0.64
N ASP A 233 0.10 18.78 -1.12
CA ASP A 233 0.56 18.94 -2.49
C ASP A 233 2.00 19.49 -2.56
N LEU A 234 2.65 19.30 -3.71
CA LEU A 234 4.00 19.76 -3.99
C LEU A 234 4.12 21.29 -3.87
N ASP A 235 3.10 22.00 -4.34
CA ASP A 235 3.06 23.47 -4.34
C ASP A 235 3.11 23.99 -2.91
N SER A 236 2.30 23.41 -2.01
CA SER A 236 2.32 23.75 -0.58
C SER A 236 3.62 23.40 0.14
N TYR A 237 4.45 22.54 -0.44
CA TYR A 237 5.79 22.23 0.07
C TYR A 237 6.82 23.22 -0.45
N ILE A 238 6.73 23.59 -1.73
CA ILE A 238 7.61 24.58 -2.37
C ILE A 238 7.39 25.96 -1.75
N ASP A 239 6.13 26.35 -1.50
CA ASP A 239 5.76 27.62 -0.86
C ASP A 239 6.28 27.76 0.58
N GLU A 240 6.46 26.65 1.33
CA GLU A 240 7.02 26.69 2.70
C GLU A 240 8.56 26.71 2.70
N LYS A 241 9.20 26.37 1.56
CA LYS A 241 10.66 26.30 1.40
C LYS A 241 11.26 27.55 0.73
N LEU A 242 10.44 28.36 0.04
CA LEU A 242 10.80 29.64 -0.58
C LEU A 242 10.60 30.81 0.39
#